data_AF-A0A2H9N8N5-F1
#
_entry.id   AF-A0A2H9N8N5-F1
#
_cell.length_a   1.000
_cell.length_b   1.000
_cell.length_c   1.000
_cell.angle_alpha   90.00
_cell.angle_beta   90.00
_cell.angle_gamma   90.00
#
_symmetry.space_group_name_H-M   'P 1'
#
loop_
_entity.id
_entity.type
_entity.pdbx_description
1 polymer ?
#
loop_
_entity_poly.entity_id
_entity_poly.type
_entity_poly.pdbx_seq_one_letter_code
_entity_poly.pdbx_strand_id
1 'polypeptide(L)'
;MNISRPTFGRILEIAHRKVADAIINGKAIRIMGGTVEFEVSNMEFGPGGFCVCPKCGFKKPHEAGIPCRDERCPQCGAVMMRESYFRDLNKDKEKGGE
;
A
#
# COMPACT_ATOMS: atom_id res chain seq x y z
N MET A 1 -3.49 -9.49 23.87
CA MET A 1 -4.38 -8.87 24.88
C MET A 1 -5.35 -9.95 25.36
N ASN A 2 -5.20 -10.44 26.60
CA ASN A 2 -5.97 -11.58 27.13
C ASN A 2 -7.41 -11.14 27.51
N ILE A 3 -8.23 -10.85 26.50
CA ILE A 3 -9.60 -10.33 26.65
C ILE A 3 -10.59 -11.14 25.81
N SER A 4 -11.79 -11.34 26.35
CA SER A 4 -12.85 -12.08 25.67
C SER A 4 -13.42 -11.30 24.48
N ARG A 5 -13.89 -12.04 23.46
CA ARG A 5 -14.55 -11.47 22.26
C ARG A 5 -15.68 -10.49 22.57
N PRO A 6 -16.62 -10.76 23.51
CA PRO A 6 -17.68 -9.78 23.82
C PRO A 6 -17.12 -8.50 24.44
N THR A 7 -16.05 -8.58 25.24
CA THR A 7 -15.40 -7.40 25.81
C THR A 7 -14.70 -6.57 24.75
N PHE A 8 -14.02 -7.22 23.81
CA PHE A 8 -13.39 -6.54 22.68
C PHE A 8 -14.43 -5.78 21.82
N GLY A 9 -15.59 -6.39 21.56
CA GLY A 9 -16.68 -5.72 20.84
C GLY A 9 -17.14 -4.42 21.52
N ARG A 10 -17.33 -4.45 22.85
CA ARG A 10 -17.68 -3.25 23.64
C ARG A 10 -16.62 -2.16 23.57
N ILE A 11 -15.34 -2.54 23.61
CA ILE A 11 -14.22 -1.60 23.50
C ILE A 11 -14.27 -0.87 22.15
N LEU A 12 -14.44 -1.62 21.06
CA LEU A 12 -14.56 -1.05 19.71
C LEU A 12 -15.76 -0.13 19.56
N GLU A 13 -16.92 -0.53 20.07
CA GLU A 13 -18.14 0.28 19.99
C GLU A 13 -17.96 1.64 20.71
N ILE A 14 -17.39 1.62 21.92
CA ILE A 14 -17.08 2.84 22.68
C ILE A 14 -16.07 3.71 21.93
N ALA A 15 -15.05 3.10 21.32
CA ALA A 15 -14.03 3.81 20.55
C ALA A 15 -14.64 4.52 19.34
N HIS A 16 -15.41 3.79 18.51
CA HIS A 16 -16.08 4.37 17.33
C HIS A 16 -16.99 5.53 17.70
N ARG A 17 -17.78 5.38 18.77
CA ARG A 17 -18.65 6.46 19.24
C ARG A 17 -17.87 7.73 19.61
N LYS A 18 -16.74 7.60 20.32
CA LYS A 18 -15.89 8.74 20.70
C LYS A 18 -15.27 9.43 19.50
N VAL A 19 -14.81 8.64 18.53
CA VAL A 19 -14.21 9.18 17.30
C VAL A 19 -15.26 9.90 16.46
N ALA A 20 -16.44 9.31 16.27
CA ALA A 20 -17.54 9.92 15.53
C ALA A 20 -17.98 11.26 16.16
N ASP A 21 -18.14 11.29 17.48
CA ASP A 21 -18.48 12.52 18.23
C ASP A 21 -17.42 13.61 18.07
N ALA A 22 -16.13 13.25 18.10
CA ALA A 22 -15.04 14.20 17.90
C ALA A 22 -15.04 14.79 16.48
N ILE A 23 -15.30 13.98 15.46
CA ILE A 23 -15.37 14.43 14.05
C ILE A 23 -16.57 15.36 13.84
N ILE A 24 -17.76 14.98 14.32
CA ILE A 24 -19.00 15.74 14.10
C ILE A 24 -18.96 17.10 14.82
N ASN A 25 -18.48 17.11 16.06
CA ASN A 25 -18.50 18.31 16.91
C ASN A 25 -17.18 19.10 16.89
N GLY A 26 -16.23 18.74 16.01
CA GLY A 26 -14.96 19.45 15.87
C GLY A 26 -14.07 19.40 17.12
N LYS A 27 -14.12 18.30 17.90
CA LYS A 27 -13.28 18.14 19.10
C LYS A 27 -11.87 17.72 18.69
N ALA A 28 -10.87 18.30 19.34
CA ALA A 28 -9.49 17.90 19.14
C ALA A 28 -9.26 16.46 19.66
N ILE A 29 -8.75 15.57 18.80
CA ILE A 29 -8.34 14.22 19.19
C ILE A 29 -6.86 14.26 19.57
N ARG A 30 -6.56 13.91 20.83
CA ARG A 30 -5.18 13.74 21.31
C ARG A 30 -4.95 12.27 21.63
N ILE A 31 -4.09 11.63 20.84
CA ILE A 31 -3.66 10.25 21.10
C ILE A 31 -2.55 10.31 22.15
N MET A 32 -2.78 9.68 23.31
CA MET A 32 -1.77 9.54 24.37
C MET A 32 -1.39 8.07 24.50
N GLY A 33 -0.10 7.76 24.45
CA GLY A 33 0.43 6.39 24.46
C GLY A 33 1.86 6.33 23.93
N GLY A 34 2.51 5.17 24.07
CA GLY A 34 3.92 4.94 23.75
C GLY A 34 4.32 5.17 22.28
N THR A 35 5.60 4.97 21.99
CA THR A 35 6.17 5.09 20.65
C THR A 35 5.54 4.05 19.73
N VAL A 36 4.66 4.49 18.84
CA VAL A 36 4.20 3.68 17.72
C VAL A 36 5.12 3.99 16.55
N GLU A 37 5.96 3.02 16.21
CA GLU A 37 6.68 3.04 14.95
C GLU A 37 5.66 2.72 13.86
N PHE A 38 5.21 3.75 13.16
CA PHE A 38 4.55 3.55 11.89
C PHE A 38 5.64 3.15 10.90
N GLU A 39 5.83 1.85 10.71
CA GLU A 39 6.36 1.39 9.44
C GLU A 39 5.37 1.88 8.39
N VAL A 40 5.74 2.94 7.68
CA VAL A 40 5.14 3.25 6.38
C VAL A 40 5.50 2.06 5.51
N SER A 41 4.74 0.98 5.64
CA SER A 41 4.86 -0.21 4.84
C SER A 41 4.56 0.25 3.44
N ASN A 42 5.63 0.53 2.69
CA ASN A 42 5.70 0.96 1.31
C ASN A 42 4.31 0.94 0.66
N MET A 43 3.55 2.03 0.85
CA MET A 43 2.31 2.20 0.11
C MET A 43 2.72 2.04 -1.34
N GLU A 44 2.21 1.01 -2.01
CA GLU A 44 2.63 0.58 -3.36
C GLU A 44 2.37 1.64 -4.45
N PHE A 45 1.87 2.81 -4.02
CA PHE A 45 1.58 4.02 -4.78
C PHE A 45 2.46 5.22 -4.39
N GLY A 46 3.49 5.06 -3.55
CA GLY A 46 4.43 6.11 -3.17
C GLY A 46 5.44 6.47 -4.28
N PRO A 47 6.30 7.49 -4.11
CA PRO A 47 7.28 7.92 -5.13
C PRO A 47 8.43 6.91 -5.39
N GLY A 48 8.41 5.74 -4.73
CA GLY A 48 9.45 4.71 -4.83
C GLY A 48 9.08 3.55 -5.76
N GLY A 49 10.10 2.78 -6.15
CA GLY A 49 9.97 1.55 -6.94
C GLY A 49 10.64 1.63 -8.31
N PHE A 50 10.49 0.56 -9.09
CA PHE A 50 11.06 0.44 -10.42
C PHE A 50 9.97 0.29 -11.48
N CYS A 51 10.17 0.93 -12.63
CA CYS A 51 9.45 0.60 -13.84
C CYS A 51 10.22 -0.54 -14.56
N VAL A 52 9.53 -1.63 -14.87
CA VAL A 52 10.04 -2.83 -15.51
C VAL A 52 9.38 -3.00 -16.87
N CYS A 53 10.17 -3.33 -17.87
CA CYS A 53 9.67 -3.68 -19.19
C CYS A 53 9.19 -5.15 -19.21
N PRO A 54 7.93 -5.43 -19.57
CA PRO A 54 7.43 -6.81 -19.62
C PRO A 54 8.01 -7.64 -20.77
N LYS A 55 8.61 -7.01 -21.80
CA LYS A 55 9.18 -7.71 -22.96
C LYS A 55 10.65 -8.10 -22.78
N CYS A 56 11.48 -7.19 -22.29
CA CYS A 56 12.94 -7.41 -22.19
C CYS A 56 13.47 -7.41 -20.75
N GLY A 57 12.62 -7.15 -19.75
CA GLY A 57 13.01 -7.13 -18.34
C GLY A 57 13.82 -5.89 -17.91
N PHE A 58 14.03 -4.92 -18.81
CA PHE A 58 14.75 -3.67 -18.49
C PHE A 58 14.08 -2.94 -17.32
N LYS A 59 14.87 -2.58 -16.30
CA LYS A 59 14.41 -1.90 -15.08
C LYS A 59 15.02 -0.51 -14.98
N LYS A 60 14.19 0.46 -14.60
CA LYS A 60 14.65 1.82 -14.28
C LYS A 60 13.91 2.36 -13.05
N PRO A 61 14.52 3.29 -12.29
CA PRO A 61 13.85 3.91 -11.15
C PRO A 61 12.59 4.65 -11.62
N HIS A 62 11.51 4.56 -10.84
CA HIS A 62 10.28 5.30 -11.11
C HIS A 62 10.46 6.79 -10.78
N GLU A 63 10.07 7.66 -11.69
CA GLU A 63 10.11 9.11 -11.49
C GLU A 63 8.78 9.62 -10.93
N ALA A 64 8.84 10.41 -9.86
CA ALA A 64 7.65 10.95 -9.22
C ALA A 64 6.89 11.87 -10.19
N GLY A 65 5.60 11.61 -10.36
CA GLY A 65 4.73 12.37 -11.27
C GLY A 65 4.65 11.84 -12.70
N ILE A 66 5.48 10.85 -13.08
CA ILE A 66 5.43 10.19 -14.39
C ILE A 66 5.03 8.72 -14.21
N PRO A 67 3.78 8.34 -14.52
CA PRO A 67 3.36 6.95 -14.48
C PRO A 67 4.23 6.07 -15.39
N CYS A 68 4.64 4.88 -14.92
CA CYS A 68 5.44 3.96 -15.75
C CYS A 68 4.77 3.63 -17.10
N ARG A 69 3.43 3.70 -17.18
CA ARG A 69 2.67 3.44 -18.41
C ARG A 69 2.83 4.51 -19.50
N ASP A 70 3.22 5.73 -19.11
CA ASP A 70 3.49 6.82 -20.05
C ASP A 70 4.93 6.73 -20.61
N GLU A 71 5.77 5.89 -19.99
CA GLU A 71 7.15 5.70 -20.39
C GLU A 71 7.34 4.50 -21.33
N ARG A 72 8.28 4.67 -22.28
CA ARG A 72 8.66 3.64 -23.25
C ARG A 72 10.03 3.07 -22.90
N CYS A 73 10.16 1.75 -23.03
CA CYS A 73 11.44 1.07 -22.81
C CYS A 73 12.47 1.47 -23.88
N PRO A 74 13.69 1.90 -23.49
CA PRO A 74 14.73 2.31 -24.44
C PRO A 74 15.29 1.14 -25.28
N GLN A 75 15.12 -0.11 -24.83
CA GLN A 75 15.64 -1.28 -25.55
C GLN A 75 14.67 -1.88 -26.57
N CYS A 76 13.35 -1.77 -26.34
CA CYS A 76 12.37 -2.45 -27.18
C CYS A 76 11.09 -1.65 -27.49
N GLY A 77 10.95 -0.42 -26.96
CA GLY A 77 9.80 0.45 -27.20
C GLY A 77 8.47 0.01 -26.54
N ALA A 78 8.46 -1.07 -25.77
CA ALA A 78 7.27 -1.50 -25.04
C ALA A 78 6.92 -0.50 -23.92
N VAL A 79 5.63 -0.41 -23.60
CA VAL A 79 5.13 0.34 -22.44
C VAL A 79 5.69 -0.28 -21.16
N MET A 80 6.20 0.55 -20.26
CA MET A 80 6.74 0.07 -18.99
C MET A 80 5.63 -0.13 -17.95
N MET A 81 5.88 -1.02 -16.99
CA MET A 81 4.94 -1.35 -15.92
C MET A 81 5.65 -1.28 -14.57
N ARG A 82 4.95 -0.93 -13.49
CA ARG A 82 5.55 -0.91 -12.15
C ARG A 82 5.94 -2.32 -11.70
N GLU A 83 7.06 -2.46 -11.00
CA GLU A 83 7.56 -3.75 -10.52
C GLU A 83 6.59 -4.49 -9.59
N SER A 84 5.80 -3.77 -8.79
CA SER A 84 4.78 -4.36 -7.92
C SER A 84 3.79 -5.20 -8.74
N TYR A 85 3.19 -4.62 -9.78
CA TYR A 85 2.29 -5.34 -10.70
C TYR A 85 3.00 -6.46 -11.48
N PHE A 86 4.28 -6.28 -11.82
CA PHE A 86 5.04 -7.31 -12.54
C PHE A 86 5.30 -8.56 -11.68
N ARG A 87 5.47 -8.40 -10.36
CA ARG A 87 5.64 -9.53 -9.43
C ARG A 87 4.36 -10.36 -9.30
N ASP A 88 3.19 -9.73 -9.27
CA ASP A 88 1.91 -10.43 -9.15
C ASP A 88 1.62 -11.30 -10.38
N LEU A 89 1.87 -10.77 -11.58
CA LEU A 89 1.70 -11.52 -12.84
C LEU A 89 2.59 -12.77 -12.96
N ASN A 90 3.78 -12.75 -12.35
CA ASN A 90 4.67 -13.92 -12.35
C ASN A 90 4.26 -14.94 -11.27
N LYS A 91 3.77 -14.50 -10.10
CA LYS A 91 3.24 -15.41 -9.07
C LYS A 91 2.03 -16.21 -9.55
N ASP A 92 1.17 -15.62 -10.37
CA ASP A 92 0.00 -16.30 -10.93
C ASP A 92 0.39 -17.38 -11.96
N LYS A 93 1.52 -17.20 -12.67
CA LYS A 93 2.05 -18.22 -13.59
C LYS A 93 2.66 -19.43 -12.86
N GLU A 94 3.26 -19.21 -11.69
CA GLU A 94 3.84 -20.29 -10.88
C GLU A 94 2.79 -21.14 -10.16
N LYS A 95 1.57 -20.61 -9.96
CA LYS A 95 0.45 -21.33 -9.33
C LYS A 95 -0.48 -22.06 -10.30
N GLY A 96 -0.28 -21.90 -11.62
CA GLY A 96 -1.06 -22.58 -12.66
C GLY A 96 -0.41 -23.85 -13.20
N GLY A 97 0.61 -24.38 -12.51
CA GLY A 97 1.32 -25.60 -12.88
C GLY A 97 1.14 -26.72 -11.84
N GLU A 98 -0.09 -27.15 -11.61
CA GLU A 98 -0.44 -28.46 -11.07
C GLU A 98 -1.49 -29.11 -11.98
#